data_AF-A0AAJ1EYG8-F1
#
_entry.id   AF-A0AAJ1EYG8-F1
#
_cell.length_a   1.000
_cell.length_b   1.000
_cell.length_c   1.000
_cell.angle_alpha   90.00
_cell.angle_beta   90.00
_cell.angle_gamma   90.00
#
_symmetry.space_group_name_H-M   'P 1'
#
loop_
_entity.id
_entity.type
_entity.pdbx_description
1 polymer ?
#
loop_
_entity_poly.entity_id
_entity_poly.type
_entity_poly.pdbx_seq_one_letter_code
_entity_poly.pdbx_strand_id
1 'polypeptide(L)'
;MVRWKELPGRVRRELTQQIAERDGWVCQLCGLPISRYPLRRRDQLTADHIIPESWGGVSTIDNLRAAHWGCNSARGNKMKRRVVIYDILREVLSA
;
A
#
# COMPACT_ATOMS: atom_id res chain seq x y z
N MET A 1 -15.87 7.78 -2.71
CA MET A 1 -14.68 7.00 -2.29
C MET A 1 -14.03 6.47 -3.55
N VAL A 2 -12.76 6.77 -3.80
CA VAL A 2 -12.12 6.45 -5.10
C VAL A 2 -11.39 5.10 -5.02
N ARG A 3 -11.80 4.14 -5.85
CA ARG A 3 -11.15 2.82 -5.96
C ARG A 3 -9.99 2.85 -6.94
N TRP A 4 -9.03 1.96 -6.78
CA TRP A 4 -7.80 1.90 -7.57
C TRP A 4 -8.11 1.69 -9.05
N LYS A 5 -9.06 0.80 -9.36
CA LYS A 5 -9.48 0.51 -10.74
C LYS A 5 -10.18 1.68 -11.43
N GLU A 6 -10.73 2.63 -10.66
CA GLU A 6 -11.45 3.80 -11.18
C GLU A 6 -10.49 4.95 -11.50
N LEU A 7 -9.27 4.92 -10.96
CA LEU A 7 -8.26 5.93 -11.23
C LEU A 7 -7.69 5.81 -12.65
N PRO A 8 -7.54 6.94 -13.38
CA PRO A 8 -6.84 6.96 -14.66
C PRO A 8 -5.45 6.35 -14.53
N GLY A 9 -4.98 5.67 -15.59
CA GLY A 9 -3.67 4.99 -15.57
C GLY A 9 -2.51 5.91 -15.21
N ARG A 10 -2.55 7.18 -15.67
CA ARG A 10 -1.55 8.21 -15.29
C ARG A 10 -1.51 8.46 -13.78
N VAL A 11 -2.67 8.57 -13.14
CA VAL A 11 -2.78 8.86 -11.70
C VAL A 11 -2.28 7.66 -10.88
N ARG A 12 -2.61 6.44 -11.30
CA ARG A 12 -2.07 5.22 -10.67
C ARG A 12 -0.55 5.17 -10.73
N ARG A 13 0.03 5.48 -11.90
CA ARG A 13 1.49 5.51 -12.07
C ARG A 13 2.14 6.57 -11.19
N GLU A 14 1.55 7.76 -11.15
CA GLU A 14 2.02 8.89 -10.33
C GLU A 14 1.96 8.56 -8.84
N LEU A 15 0.84 8.05 -8.34
CA LEU A 15 0.71 7.60 -6.95
C LEU A 15 1.70 6.48 -6.60
N THR A 16 1.89 5.53 -7.51
CA THR A 16 2.85 4.42 -7.31
C THR A 16 4.28 4.94 -7.19
N GLN A 17 4.63 5.97 -7.97
CA GLN A 17 5.92 6.63 -7.87
C GLN A 17 6.06 7.40 -6.55
N GLN A 18 5.04 8.19 -6.19
CA GLN A 18 5.05 8.99 -4.95
C GLN A 18 5.21 8.11 -3.71
N ILE A 19 4.47 6.98 -3.60
CA ILE A 19 4.64 6.07 -2.46
C ILE A 19 6.01 5.39 -2.46
N ALA A 20 6.58 5.07 -3.63
CA ALA A 20 7.92 4.48 -3.69
C ALA A 20 9.00 5.45 -3.23
N GLU A 21 8.87 6.74 -3.59
CA GLU A 21 9.75 7.80 -3.11
C GLU A 21 9.59 8.04 -1.60
N ARG A 22 8.35 8.19 -1.12
CA ARG A 22 8.03 8.35 0.30
C ARG A 22 8.58 7.20 1.14
N ASP A 23 8.41 5.97 0.65
CA ASP A 23 8.79 4.76 1.36
C ASP A 23 10.27 4.36 1.12
N GLY A 24 11.07 5.25 0.51
CA GLY A 24 12.51 5.06 0.32
C GLY A 24 12.88 3.88 -0.58
N TRP A 25 12.01 3.50 -1.50
CA TRP A 25 12.14 2.29 -2.32
C TRP A 25 12.29 1.02 -1.49
N VAL A 26 11.67 0.97 -0.30
CA VAL A 26 11.64 -0.21 0.56
C VAL A 26 10.23 -0.79 0.61
N CYS A 27 10.12 -2.11 0.45
CA CYS A 27 8.86 -2.81 0.55
C CYS A 27 8.33 -2.79 1.98
N GLN A 28 7.22 -2.11 2.20
CA GLN A 28 6.62 -1.93 3.52
C GLN A 28 5.93 -3.20 4.06
N LEU A 29 5.99 -4.33 3.33
CA LEU A 29 5.49 -5.64 3.76
C LEU A 29 6.57 -6.58 4.29
N CYS A 30 7.80 -6.47 3.78
CA CYS A 30 8.92 -7.37 4.11
C CYS A 30 10.19 -6.64 4.55
N GLY A 31 10.27 -5.31 4.40
CA GLY A 31 11.43 -4.49 4.77
C GLY A 31 12.60 -4.55 3.78
N LEU A 32 12.49 -5.28 2.67
CA LEU A 32 13.56 -5.40 1.68
C LEU A 32 13.47 -4.33 0.58
N PRO A 33 14.59 -3.91 -0.02
CA PRO A 33 14.59 -2.96 -1.13
C PRO A 33 13.76 -3.40 -2.34
N ILE A 34 13.13 -2.45 -3.01
CA ILE A 34 12.46 -2.61 -4.30
C ILE A 34 13.40 -2.08 -5.38
N SER A 35 13.78 -2.95 -6.32
CA SER A 35 14.61 -2.53 -7.46
C SER A 35 13.80 -1.67 -8.43
N ARG A 36 14.42 -0.62 -8.99
CA ARG A 36 13.89 0.15 -10.12
C ARG A 36 13.88 -0.66 -11.43
N TYR A 37 14.72 -1.68 -11.51
CA TYR A 37 14.88 -2.57 -12.65
C TYR A 37 14.76 -4.03 -12.20
N PRO A 38 13.54 -4.47 -11.80
CA PRO A 38 13.33 -5.80 -11.26
C PRO A 38 13.44 -6.86 -12.37
N LEU A 39 14.28 -7.88 -12.15
CA LEU A 39 14.44 -8.99 -13.11
C LEU A 39 13.28 -9.99 -13.06
N ARG A 40 12.59 -10.09 -11.91
CA ARG A 40 11.47 -11.01 -11.73
C ARG A 40 10.21 -10.22 -11.41
N ARG A 41 9.07 -10.70 -11.93
CA ARG A 41 7.76 -10.09 -11.66
C ARG A 41 7.47 -9.93 -10.18
N ARG A 42 7.84 -10.92 -9.36
CA ARG A 42 7.63 -10.90 -7.90
C ARG A 42 8.31 -9.73 -7.20
N ASP A 43 9.35 -9.15 -7.79
CA ASP A 43 10.14 -8.07 -7.21
C ASP A 43 9.72 -6.68 -7.75
N GLN A 44 8.72 -6.62 -8.63
CA GLN A 44 8.21 -5.36 -9.17
C GLN A 44 7.52 -4.51 -8.11
N LEU A 45 7.69 -3.20 -8.20
CA LEU A 45 6.94 -2.22 -7.41
C LEU A 45 5.44 -2.31 -7.70
N THR A 46 4.64 -2.32 -6.63
CA THR A 46 3.19 -2.16 -6.68
C THR A 46 2.70 -1.28 -5.54
N ALA A 47 1.53 -0.68 -5.73
CA ALA A 47 0.80 0.00 -4.66
C ALA A 47 -0.02 -1.02 -3.86
N ASP A 48 0.21 -1.10 -2.55
CA ASP A 48 -0.50 -1.95 -1.60
C ASP A 48 -1.39 -1.09 -0.71
N HIS A 49 -2.70 -1.40 -0.65
CA HIS A 49 -3.61 -0.68 0.25
C HIS A 49 -3.46 -1.15 1.70
N ILE A 50 -3.14 -0.27 2.63
CA ILE A 50 -3.01 -0.58 4.07
C ILE A 50 -4.32 -1.18 4.59
N ILE A 51 -5.43 -0.46 4.38
CA ILE A 51 -6.79 -0.96 4.52
C ILE A 51 -7.22 -1.47 3.13
N PRO A 52 -7.48 -2.78 2.96
CA PRO A 52 -7.92 -3.34 1.67
C PRO A 52 -9.16 -2.63 1.12
N GLU A 53 -9.26 -2.50 -0.21
CA GLU A 53 -10.46 -1.92 -0.86
C GLU A 53 -11.74 -2.69 -0.52
N SER A 54 -11.64 -4.01 -0.36
CA SER A 54 -12.77 -4.86 0.06
C SER A 54 -13.31 -4.50 1.44
N TRP A 55 -12.53 -3.79 2.26
CA TRP A 55 -12.90 -3.33 3.60
C TRP A 55 -13.16 -1.82 3.62
N GLY A 56 -13.41 -1.21 2.46
CA GLY A 56 -13.70 0.22 2.34
C GLY A 56 -12.47 1.13 2.30
N GLY A 57 -11.26 0.57 2.20
CA GLY A 57 -10.05 1.37 2.05
C GLY A 57 -10.02 2.15 0.72
N VAL A 58 -9.74 3.44 0.80
CA VAL A 58 -9.68 4.35 -0.35
C VAL A 58 -8.30 4.37 -1.01
N SER A 59 -8.22 4.73 -2.28
CA SER A 59 -6.95 4.83 -3.01
C SER A 59 -6.30 6.21 -2.87
N THR A 60 -5.97 6.59 -1.64
CA THR A 60 -5.25 7.83 -1.31
C THR A 60 -3.79 7.53 -0.97
N ILE A 61 -2.94 8.56 -1.01
CA ILE A 61 -1.52 8.41 -0.66
C ILE A 61 -1.34 7.82 0.75
N ASP A 62 -2.18 8.21 1.71
CA ASP A 62 -2.10 7.77 3.11
C ASP A 62 -2.49 6.30 3.31
N ASN A 63 -3.39 5.78 2.47
CA ASN A 63 -3.81 4.38 2.54
C ASN A 63 -3.01 3.47 1.59
N LEU A 64 -2.06 4.01 0.84
CA LEU A 64 -1.19 3.25 -0.05
C LEU A 64 0.22 3.17 0.51
N ARG A 65 0.90 2.06 0.24
CA ARG A 65 2.32 1.87 0.53
C ARG A 65 3.02 1.09 -0.57
N ALA A 66 4.33 1.27 -0.70
CA ALA A 66 5.16 0.55 -1.65
C ALA A 66 5.33 -0.91 -1.21
N ALA A 67 5.11 -1.83 -2.15
CA ALA A 67 5.31 -3.25 -1.92
C ALA A 67 5.83 -3.96 -3.17
N HIS A 68 6.60 -5.04 -2.98
CA HIS A 68 6.86 -5.99 -4.05
C HIS A 68 5.56 -6.64 -4.49
N TRP A 69 5.42 -6.90 -5.79
CA TRP A 69 4.27 -7.60 -6.37
C TRP A 69 4.01 -8.94 -5.67
N GLY A 70 5.07 -9.71 -5.42
CA GLY A 70 4.97 -11.01 -4.75
C GLY A 70 4.51 -10.89 -3.30
N CYS A 71 5.01 -9.89 -2.56
CA CYS A 71 4.59 -9.65 -1.18
C CYS A 71 3.13 -9.18 -1.11
N ASN A 72 2.74 -8.25 -1.98
CA ASN A 72 1.37 -7.75 -2.10
C ASN A 72 0.40 -8.88 -2.47
N SER A 73 0.73 -9.65 -3.50
CA SER A 73 -0.07 -10.81 -3.92
C SER A 73 -0.21 -11.87 -2.83
N ALA A 74 0.85 -12.15 -2.05
CA ALA A 74 0.81 -13.11 -0.95
C ALA A 74 0.00 -12.59 0.26
N ARG A 75 -0.02 -11.28 0.49
CA ARG A 75 -0.86 -10.65 1.53
C ARG A 75 -2.35 -10.79 1.18
N GLY A 76 -2.72 -10.48 -0.06
CA GLY A 76 -4.12 -10.44 -0.49
C GLY A 76 -4.93 -9.41 0.32
N ASN A 77 -6.15 -9.77 0.72
CA ASN A 77 -7.03 -8.90 1.52
C ASN A 77 -6.78 -8.95 3.04
N LYS A 78 -5.68 -9.56 3.49
CA LYS A 78 -5.36 -9.65 4.92
C LYS A 78 -4.72 -8.36 5.41
N MET A 79 -5.16 -7.83 6.55
CA MET A 79 -4.36 -6.83 7.27
C MET A 79 -3.16 -7.51 7.93
N LYS A 80 -1.93 -7.21 7.48
CA LYS A 80 -0.74 -7.46 8.30
C LYS A 80 -0.76 -6.45 9.44
N ARG A 81 -1.35 -6.83 10.59
CA ARG A 81 -1.27 -6.07 11.86
C ARG A 81 0.18 -5.62 12.07
N ARG A 82 0.45 -4.32 12.21
CA ARG A 82 0.26 -3.55 13.45
C ARG A 82 -0.04 -2.07 13.11
N VAL A 83 -1.27 -1.76 12.71
CA VAL A 83 -1.87 -0.51 13.19
C VAL A 83 -2.47 -0.91 14.52
N VAL A 84 -2.01 -0.29 15.59
CA VAL A 84 -2.61 -0.47 16.91
C VAL A 84 -4.02 0.08 16.76
N ILE A 85 -4.99 -0.79 16.50
CA ILE A 85 -6.42 -0.43 16.39
C ILE A 85 -6.85 0.35 17.64
N TYR A 86 -6.16 0.15 18.78
CA TYR A 86 -6.36 0.91 20.00
C TYR A 86 -6.07 2.41 19.89
N ASP A 87 -5.21 2.89 18.99
CA ASP A 87 -4.90 4.33 18.91
C ASP A 87 -6.01 5.10 18.21
N ILE A 88 -6.55 4.56 17.10
CA ILE A 88 -7.72 5.12 16.42
C ILE A 88 -8.97 5.00 17.30
N LEU A 89 -9.16 3.86 17.99
CA LEU A 89 -10.28 3.71 18.91
C LEU A 89 -10.16 4.62 20.14
N ARG A 90 -8.96 4.89 20.66
CA ARG A 90 -8.78 5.84 21.76
C ARG A 90 -9.18 7.24 21.35
N GLU A 91 -8.75 7.73 20.20
CA GLU A 91 -9.11 9.09 19.76
C GLU A 91 -10.63 9.25 19.55
N VAL A 92 -11.30 8.23 19.02
CA VAL A 92 -12.76 8.27 18.78
C VAL A 92 -13.58 8.06 20.06
N LEU A 93 -13.10 7.27 21.02
CA LEU A 93 -13.84 6.95 22.26
C LEU A 93 -13.47 7.85 23.45
N SER A 94 -12.46 8.71 23.31
CA SER A 94 -12.05 9.70 24.33
C SER A 94 -12.53 11.12 23.99
N ALA A 95 -13.32 11.27 22.93
CA ALA A 95 -14.03 12.50 22.54
C ALA A 95 -15.51 12.38 22.91
#